data_AF-A0A3M0X2L2-F1
#
_entry.id   AF-A0A3M0X2L2-F1
#
_cell.length_a   1.000
_cell.length_b   1.000
_cell.length_c   1.000
_cell.angle_alpha   90.00
_cell.angle_beta   90.00
_cell.angle_gamma   90.00
#
_symmetry.space_group_name_H-M   'P 1'
#
loop_
_entity.id
_entity.type
_entity.pdbx_description
1 polymer ?
#
loop_
_entity_poly.entity_id
_entity_poly.type
_entity_poly.pdbx_seq_one_letter_code
_entity_poly.pdbx_strand_id
1 'polypeptide(L)'
;MDRIKLPEPFYESSVSIERAIYKRRSIRRYKSSPLDIRELSQLLWSAQGITDVRGYRAAPSAGALYPLKTHVLSGDVKGLSSGIY
;
A
#
# COMPACT_ATOMS: atom_id res chain seq x y z
N MET A 1 -9.31 -8.71 18.51
CA MET A 1 -8.97 -8.60 17.08
C MET A 1 -7.47 -8.69 16.98
N ASP A 2 -6.98 -9.75 16.35
CA ASP A 2 -5.55 -9.96 16.20
C ASP A 2 -4.98 -8.94 15.21
N ARG A 3 -3.84 -8.34 15.57
CA ARG A 3 -3.14 -7.38 14.72
C ARG A 3 -2.05 -8.11 13.95
N ILE A 4 -2.00 -7.88 12.64
CA ILE A 4 -0.96 -8.44 11.79
C ILE A 4 0.11 -7.36 11.59
N LYS A 5 1.35 -7.66 11.98
CA LYS A 5 2.47 -6.74 11.77
C LYS A 5 2.92 -6.84 10.31
N LEU A 6 2.81 -5.73 9.59
CA LEU A 6 3.30 -5.63 8.21
C LEU A 6 4.81 -5.33 8.18
N PRO A 7 5.55 -5.78 7.15
CA PRO A 7 6.93 -5.35 6.95
C PRO A 7 7.03 -3.85 6.70
N GLU A 8 8.13 -3.22 7.12
CA GLU A 8 8.40 -1.82 6.77
C GLU A 8 8.47 -1.62 5.24
N PRO A 9 7.98 -0.48 4.73
CA PRO A 9 8.06 -0.15 3.31
C PRO A 9 9.50 0.24 2.92
N PHE A 10 9.76 0.19 1.62
CA PHE A 10 10.96 0.77 1.04
C PHE A 10 10.71 2.24 0.69
N TYR A 11 11.64 3.10 1.11
CA TYR A 11 11.60 4.54 0.85
C TYR A 11 12.38 4.95 -0.40
N GLU A 12 13.16 4.03 -0.96
CA GLU A 12 13.96 4.23 -2.16
C GLU A 12 13.58 3.20 -3.22
N SER A 13 13.54 3.64 -4.48
CA SER A 13 13.16 2.83 -5.62
C SER A 13 14.12 3.07 -6.79
N SER A 14 14.38 2.02 -7.56
CA SER A 14 15.13 2.12 -8.83
C SER A 14 14.29 2.70 -9.98
N VAL A 15 12.99 2.93 -9.77
CA VAL A 15 12.07 3.54 -10.73
C VAL A 15 11.83 4.99 -10.32
N SER A 16 12.22 5.93 -11.19
CA SER A 16 11.92 7.35 -10.97
C SER A 16 10.42 7.64 -11.02
N ILE A 17 10.00 8.73 -10.38
CA ILE A 17 8.60 9.17 -10.35
C ILE A 17 8.10 9.46 -11.77
N GLU A 18 8.89 10.13 -12.60
CA GLU A 18 8.57 10.46 -13.99
C GLU A 18 8.31 9.19 -14.79
N ARG A 19 9.16 8.16 -14.60
CA ARG A 19 9.02 6.88 -15.28
C ARG A 19 7.78 6.13 -14.81
N ALA A 20 7.48 6.17 -13.51
CA ALA A 20 6.28 5.55 -12.95
C ALA A 20 5.00 6.19 -13.53
N ILE A 21 4.95 7.53 -13.58
CA ILE A 21 3.84 8.29 -14.16
C ILE A 21 3.69 7.96 -15.66
N TYR A 22 4.77 8.01 -16.43
CA TYR A 22 4.76 7.74 -17.87
C TYR A 22 4.24 6.32 -18.20
N LYS A 23 4.72 5.31 -17.46
CA LYS A 23 4.37 3.90 -17.67
C LYS A 23 3.03 3.48 -17.09
N ARG A 24 2.41 4.27 -16.22
CA ARG A 24 1.17 3.89 -15.52
C ARG A 24 0.06 3.54 -16.53
N ARG A 25 -0.49 2.33 -16.41
CA ARG A 25 -1.66 1.85 -17.16
C ARG A 25 -2.58 1.07 -16.22
N SER A 26 -3.87 1.01 -16.54
CA SER A 26 -4.81 0.14 -15.81
C SER A 26 -4.64 -1.30 -16.29
N ILE A 27 -4.25 -2.20 -15.39
CA ILE A 27 -4.08 -3.63 -15.66
C ILE A 27 -5.31 -4.37 -15.11
N ARG A 28 -5.89 -5.28 -15.90
CA ARG A 28 -7.09 -6.08 -15.51
C ARG A 28 -6.92 -7.58 -15.75
N ARG A 29 -5.71 -8.01 -16.12
CA ARG A 29 -5.32 -9.42 -16.23
C ARG A 29 -4.11 -9.59 -15.32
N TYR A 30 -4.24 -10.43 -14.30
CA TYR A 30 -3.23 -10.63 -13.27
C TYR A 30 -2.54 -11.97 -13.45
N LYS A 31 -1.35 -12.11 -12.86
CA LYS A 31 -0.69 -13.41 -12.76
C LYS A 31 -1.46 -14.29 -11.77
N SER A 32 -1.31 -15.60 -11.90
CA SER A 32 -1.83 -16.58 -10.94
C SER A 32 -0.98 -16.69 -9.67
N SER A 33 0.19 -16.05 -9.64
CA SER A 33 1.04 -16.00 -8.45
C SER A 33 0.46 -15.03 -7.41
N PRO A 34 0.44 -15.39 -6.11
CA PRO A 34 0.00 -14.49 -5.06
C PRO A 34 0.89 -13.26 -4.96
N LEU A 35 0.32 -12.20 -4.39
CA LEU A 35 1.09 -11.04 -3.93
C LEU A 35 1.86 -11.41 -2.65
N ASP A 36 3.07 -10.91 -2.45
CA ASP A 36 3.77 -11.02 -1.15
C ASP A 36 3.23 -9.97 -0.16
N ILE A 37 3.13 -10.32 1.13
CA ILE A 37 2.70 -9.37 2.18
C ILE A 37 3.55 -8.09 2.22
N ARG A 38 4.82 -8.15 1.79
CA ARG A 38 5.68 -6.98 1.65
C ARG A 38 5.22 -6.04 0.53
N GLU A 39 4.77 -6.59 -0.59
CA GLU A 39 4.22 -5.80 -1.70
C GLU A 39 2.89 -5.16 -1.28
N LEU A 40 2.05 -5.88 -0.53
CA LEU A 40 0.84 -5.31 0.07
C LEU A 40 1.18 -4.16 1.02
N SER A 41 2.17 -4.34 1.90
CA SER A 41 2.63 -3.29 2.82
C SER A 41 3.10 -2.04 2.07
N GLN A 42 3.89 -2.22 1.00
CA GLN A 42 4.34 -1.11 0.16
C GLN A 42 3.17 -0.33 -0.44
N LEU A 43 2.13 -1.03 -0.93
CA LEU A 43 0.94 -0.40 -1.50
C LEU A 43 0.15 0.40 -0.45
N LEU A 44 -0.04 -0.18 0.74
CA LEU A 44 -0.75 0.49 1.84
C LEU A 44 0.00 1.73 2.32
N TRP A 45 1.32 1.64 2.48
CA TRP A 45 2.12 2.79 2.83
C TRP A 45 2.07 3.87 1.75
N SER A 46 2.19 3.49 0.48
CA SER A 46 2.11 4.45 -0.63
C SER A 46 0.74 5.13 -0.72
N ALA A 47 -0.34 4.46 -0.31
CA ALA A 47 -1.69 5.00 -0.37
C ALA A 47 -2.04 5.93 0.79
N GLN A 48 -1.71 5.55 2.04
CA GLN A 48 -2.12 6.27 3.26
C GLN A 48 -1.09 6.15 4.40
N GLY A 49 0.11 5.65 4.14
CA GLY A 49 1.15 5.44 5.16
C GLY A 49 1.63 6.73 5.80
N ILE A 50 2.09 6.64 7.04
CA ILE A 50 2.66 7.78 7.78
C ILE A 50 4.08 8.06 7.26
N THR A 51 4.39 9.34 7.03
CA THR A 51 5.67 9.82 6.50
C THR A 51 6.39 10.84 7.40
N ASP A 52 5.74 11.30 8.47
CA ASP A 52 6.28 12.26 9.44
C ASP A 52 5.84 11.87 10.86
N VAL A 53 6.67 12.17 11.86
CA VAL A 53 6.39 11.89 13.28
C VAL A 53 5.13 12.60 13.80
N ARG A 54 4.69 13.67 13.16
CA ARG A 54 3.43 14.39 13.44
C ARG A 54 2.19 13.65 12.92
N GLY A 55 2.36 12.51 12.25
CA GLY A 55 1.27 11.71 11.70
C GLY A 55 0.83 12.12 10.29
N TYR A 56 1.65 12.90 9.58
CA TYR A 56 1.36 13.20 8.18
C TYR A 56 1.43 11.94 7.32
N ARG A 57 0.59 11.89 6.29
CA ARG A 57 0.45 10.74 5.41
C ARG A 57 1.03 10.98 4.02
N ALA A 58 1.36 9.89 3.34
CA ALA A 58 1.78 9.87 1.94
C ALA A 58 0.77 10.59 1.02
N ALA A 59 -0.52 10.51 1.33
CA ALA A 59 -1.55 11.28 0.65
C ALA A 59 -1.87 12.57 1.42
N PRO A 60 -1.87 13.75 0.75
CA PRO A 60 -2.28 15.00 1.38
C PRO A 60 -3.78 14.99 1.72
N SER A 61 -4.16 15.78 2.72
CA SER A 61 -5.56 15.93 3.14
C SER A 61 -5.79 17.35 3.65
N ALA A 62 -6.91 17.96 3.26
CA ALA A 62 -7.26 19.30 3.70
C ALA A 62 -7.34 19.36 5.24
N GLY A 63 -6.62 20.31 5.84
CA GLY A 63 -6.52 20.45 7.29
C GLY A 63 -5.86 19.27 8.02
N ALA A 64 -5.15 18.39 7.32
CA ALA A 64 -4.57 17.16 7.88
C ALA A 64 -5.60 16.26 8.60
N LEU A 65 -6.86 16.29 8.16
CA LEU A 65 -7.96 15.55 8.82
C LEU A 65 -7.94 14.04 8.52
N TYR A 66 -7.40 13.64 7.37
CA TYR A 66 -7.27 12.25 6.94
C TYR A 66 -8.54 11.39 7.16
N PRO A 67 -9.71 11.81 6.64
CA PRO A 67 -11.00 11.17 6.95
C PRO A 67 -11.14 9.77 6.33
N LEU A 68 -10.26 9.41 5.38
CA LEU A 68 -10.32 8.14 4.67
C LEU A 68 -9.70 7.00 5.48
N LYS A 69 -10.37 5.84 5.44
CA LYS A 69 -9.86 4.56 5.94
C LYS A 69 -9.64 3.61 4.77
N THR A 70 -8.54 2.87 4.82
CA THR A 70 -8.21 1.82 3.84
C THR A 70 -8.50 0.47 4.46
N HIS A 71 -9.31 -0.33 3.77
CA HIS A 71 -9.55 -1.73 4.11
C HIS A 71 -9.00 -2.62 2.99
N VAL A 72 -8.53 -3.80 3.35
CA VAL A 72 -7.99 -4.79 2.41
C VAL A 72 -8.94 -5.98 2.34
N LEU A 73 -9.50 -6.21 1.17
CA LEU A 73 -10.09 -7.50 0.82
C LEU A 73 -8.97 -8.41 0.30
N SER A 74 -8.44 -9.26 1.16
CA SER A 74 -7.38 -10.23 0.81
C SER A 74 -8.00 -11.47 0.19
N GLY A 75 -7.66 -11.74 -1.06
CA GLY A 75 -7.96 -13.00 -1.75
C GLY A 75 -6.77 -13.95 -1.71
N ASP A 76 -5.70 -13.59 -2.42
CA ASP A 76 -4.50 -14.41 -2.60
C ASP A 76 -3.22 -13.60 -2.30
N VAL A 77 -2.89 -13.51 -1.00
CA VAL A 77 -1.70 -12.81 -0.49
C VAL A 77 -0.88 -13.76 0.37
N LYS A 78 0.35 -14.03 -0.04
CA LYS A 78 1.28 -14.87 0.71
C LYS A 78 1.61 -14.23 2.06
N GLY A 79 1.35 -14.96 3.14
CA GLY A 79 1.57 -14.49 4.51
C GLY A 79 0.37 -13.78 5.15
N LEU A 80 -0.78 -13.72 4.47
CA LEU A 80 -2.01 -13.14 4.97
C LEU A 80 -3.20 -14.04 4.60
N SER A 81 -3.98 -14.51 5.58
CA SER A 81 -5.19 -15.30 5.30
C SER A 81 -6.20 -14.50 4.49
N SER A 82 -7.00 -15.16 3.66
CA SER A 82 -8.08 -14.50 2.94
C SER A 82 -9.10 -13.91 3.92
N GLY A 83 -9.62 -12.72 3.63
CA GLY A 83 -10.53 -12.02 4.54
C GLY A 83 -10.56 -10.51 4.33
N ILE A 84 -11.27 -9.81 5.22
CA ILE A 84 -11.34 -8.35 5.24
C ILE A 84 -10.54 -7.86 6.45
N TYR A 85 -9.64 -6.91 6.20
CA TYR A 85 -8.78 -6.26 7.19
C TYR A 85 -8.96 -4.74 7.14
#